data_AF-A0AA47P8S0-F1
#
_entry.id   AF-A0AA47P8S0-F1
#
_cell.length_a   1.000
_cell.length_b   1.000
_cell.length_c   1.000
_cell.angle_alpha   90.00
_cell.angle_beta   90.00
_cell.angle_gamma   90.00
#
_symmetry.space_group_name_H-M   'P 1'
#
loop_
_entity.id
_entity.type
_entity.pdbx_description
1 polymer ?
#
loop_
_entity_poly.entity_id
_entity_poly.type
_entity_poly.pdbx_seq_one_letter_code
_entity_poly.pdbx_strand_id
1 'polypeptide(L)'
;MATINEFIDNPDAALLPSFNKDQLIELATHYGVTLSYDIKRRKPSVLNVLIEGLANKGIISENLPAQPEGSDDSDAQTDDAQGGQPSTPTKPLSKAPPVPKSPRPISNIQELQLRKDLEELELRREELAFHRELKLQELKVQAREQELASQLEIAKLQLEAKKDGVDIPLRPSFDVARHIKLVPQFVEKDVDRYFIHFERVATSLSWPRYAWPLLLQCVLVGRAQQVYSSLSVDQSADYEGVKGAILRAYELVPEAYRQRFRRYRKTDRQTFR
;
A
#
# COMPACT_ATOMS: atom_id res chain seq x y z
N MET A 1 -23.21 16.76 20.87
CA MET A 1 -22.64 15.76 19.95
C MET A 1 -22.21 16.55 18.72
N ALA A 2 -20.91 16.86 18.59
CA ALA A 2 -20.43 17.58 17.42
C ALA A 2 -20.71 16.74 16.16
N THR A 3 -21.23 17.37 15.11
CA THR A 3 -21.54 16.68 13.86
C THR A 3 -20.41 16.87 12.85
N ILE A 4 -20.26 15.93 11.90
CA ILE A 4 -19.22 16.01 10.86
C ILE A 4 -19.33 17.32 10.08
N ASN A 5 -20.56 17.82 9.87
CA ASN A 5 -20.83 19.08 9.19
C ASN A 5 -20.30 20.31 9.95
N GLU A 6 -20.33 20.28 11.29
CA GLU A 6 -19.82 21.37 12.13
C GLU A 6 -18.30 21.52 12.03
N PHE A 7 -17.58 20.40 11.81
CA PHE A 7 -16.15 20.41 11.49
C PHE A 7 -15.88 20.84 10.04
N ILE A 8 -16.79 20.54 9.11
CA ILE A 8 -16.68 20.99 7.72
C ILE A 8 -16.80 22.52 7.62
N ASP A 9 -17.69 23.10 8.42
CA ASP A 9 -17.90 24.55 8.48
C ASP A 9 -16.77 25.28 9.21
N ASN A 10 -16.17 24.67 10.25
CA ASN A 10 -15.00 25.18 10.97
C ASN A 10 -13.99 24.06 11.27
N PRO A 11 -12.91 23.92 10.47
CA PRO A 11 -11.93 22.87 10.66
C PRO A 11 -10.98 23.16 11.84
N ASP A 12 -11.41 22.81 13.05
CA ASP A 12 -10.60 22.95 14.28
C ASP A 12 -10.03 21.61 14.75
N ALA A 13 -8.70 21.55 14.91
CA ALA A 13 -7.98 20.37 15.38
C ALA A 13 -8.46 19.89 16.77
N ALA A 14 -8.96 20.80 17.60
CA ALA A 14 -9.42 20.50 18.95
C ALA A 14 -10.71 19.67 18.99
N LEU A 15 -11.47 19.61 17.89
CA LEU A 15 -12.70 18.84 17.82
C LEU A 15 -12.48 17.38 17.42
N LEU A 16 -11.39 17.06 16.70
CA LEU A 16 -11.06 15.70 16.24
C LEU A 16 -10.99 14.63 17.36
N PRO A 17 -10.45 14.90 18.56
CA PRO A 17 -10.44 13.95 19.68
C PRO A 17 -11.84 13.54 20.18
N SER A 18 -12.82 14.43 20.02
CA SER A 18 -14.18 14.23 20.50
C SER A 18 -15.03 13.31 19.61
N PHE A 19 -14.64 13.12 18.34
CA PHE A 19 -15.40 12.31 17.38
C PHE A 19 -15.25 10.79 17.65
N ASN A 20 -16.28 10.05 17.26
CA ASN A 20 -16.26 8.60 17.23
C ASN A 20 -15.43 8.07 16.07
N LYS A 21 -14.96 6.83 16.19
CA LYS A 21 -14.12 6.17 15.18
C LYS A 21 -14.74 6.23 13.77
N ASP A 22 -16.03 5.94 13.65
CA ASP A 22 -16.71 5.92 12.35
C ASP A 22 -16.85 7.33 11.77
N GLN A 23 -17.08 8.33 12.61
CA GLN A 23 -17.10 9.74 12.21
C GLN A 23 -15.73 10.20 11.71
N LEU A 24 -14.63 9.76 12.33
CA LEU A 24 -13.27 10.05 11.86
C LEU A 24 -12.96 9.39 10.50
N ILE A 25 -13.46 8.18 10.25
CA ILE A 25 -13.28 7.48 8.98
C ILE A 25 -14.11 8.15 7.87
N GLU A 26 -15.32 8.57 8.19
CA GLU A 26 -16.21 9.29 7.27
C GLU A 26 -15.62 10.66 6.91
N LEU A 27 -15.09 11.38 7.89
CA LEU A 27 -14.40 12.66 7.71
C LEU A 27 -13.11 12.50 6.89
N ALA A 28 -12.33 11.44 7.13
CA ALA A 28 -11.17 11.11 6.28
C ALA A 28 -11.57 10.83 4.82
N THR A 29 -12.73 10.20 4.61
CA THR A 29 -13.27 9.93 3.27
C THR A 29 -13.72 11.23 2.60
N HIS A 30 -14.37 12.12 3.35
CA HIS A 30 -14.82 13.43 2.85
C HIS A 30 -13.65 14.32 2.40
N TYR A 31 -12.58 14.39 3.19
CA TYR A 31 -11.39 15.17 2.85
C TYR A 31 -10.36 14.41 2.00
N GLY A 32 -10.65 13.16 1.59
CA GLY A 32 -9.79 12.36 0.72
C GLY A 32 -8.42 12.04 1.34
N VAL A 33 -8.39 11.73 2.64
CA VAL A 33 -7.21 11.21 3.34
C VAL A 33 -7.26 9.68 3.29
N THR A 34 -6.27 9.07 2.62
CA THR A 34 -6.23 7.62 2.43
C THR A 34 -5.84 6.90 3.72
N LEU A 35 -6.82 6.34 4.43
CA LEU A 35 -6.57 5.50 5.61
C LEU A 35 -6.38 4.03 5.22
N SER A 36 -5.20 3.46 5.50
CA SER A 36 -4.93 2.03 5.33
C SER A 36 -5.77 1.16 6.29
N TYR A 37 -6.05 -0.10 5.91
CA TYR A 37 -6.90 -1.02 6.67
C TYR A 37 -6.42 -1.25 8.11
N ASP A 38 -5.11 -1.29 8.33
CA ASP A 38 -4.53 -1.49 9.66
C ASP A 38 -4.69 -0.26 10.57
N ILE A 39 -4.71 0.93 9.98
CA ILE A 39 -4.90 2.21 10.68
C ILE A 39 -6.36 2.33 11.16
N LYS A 40 -7.33 1.81 10.40
CA LYS A 40 -8.76 1.76 10.76
C LYS A 40 -9.07 0.90 11.98
N ARG A 41 -8.11 0.19 12.58
CA ARG A 41 -8.35 -0.65 13.77
C ARG A 41 -8.41 0.15 15.07
N ARG A 42 -7.65 1.23 15.21
CA ARG A 42 -7.53 1.99 16.48
C ARG A 42 -7.91 3.46 16.30
N LYS A 43 -8.82 3.97 17.14
CA LYS A 43 -9.21 5.40 17.19
C LYS A 43 -8.00 6.37 17.20
N PRO A 44 -6.96 6.21 18.05
CA PRO A 44 -5.84 7.14 18.09
C PRO A 44 -4.99 7.12 16.81
N SER A 45 -4.87 5.95 16.15
CA SER A 45 -4.13 5.83 14.89
C SER A 45 -4.88 6.50 13.74
N VAL A 46 -6.21 6.35 13.68
CA VAL A 46 -7.06 7.08 12.71
C VAL A 46 -6.96 8.59 12.94
N LEU A 47 -7.00 9.03 14.20
CA LEU A 47 -6.95 10.44 14.56
C LEU A 47 -5.64 11.11 14.17
N ASN A 48 -4.48 10.49 14.48
CA ASN A 48 -3.18 11.07 14.13
C ASN A 48 -2.99 11.20 12.62
N VAL A 49 -3.33 10.15 11.87
CA VAL A 49 -3.19 10.14 10.40
C VAL A 49 -4.19 11.10 9.75
N LEU A 50 -5.36 11.29 10.35
CA LEU A 50 -6.33 12.28 9.89
C LEU A 50 -5.85 13.72 10.18
N ILE A 51 -5.30 13.99 11.37
CA ILE A 51 -4.71 15.31 11.69
C ILE A 51 -3.57 15.63 10.72
N GLU A 52 -2.65 14.69 10.50
CA GLU A 52 -1.54 14.84 9.55
C GLU A 52 -2.06 15.03 8.12
N GLY A 53 -3.07 14.25 7.71
CA GLY A 53 -3.68 14.36 6.38
C GLY A 53 -4.45 15.66 6.16
N LEU A 54 -5.05 16.23 7.20
CA LEU A 54 -5.75 17.51 7.14
C LEU A 54 -4.78 18.71 7.23
N ALA A 55 -3.68 18.58 7.98
CA ALA A 55 -2.59 19.55 8.02
C ALA A 55 -1.88 19.63 6.66
N ASN A 56 -1.56 18.48 6.04
CA ASN A 56 -0.95 18.42 4.70
C ASN A 56 -1.84 19.03 3.61
N LYS A 57 -3.16 19.06 3.81
CA LYS A 57 -4.12 19.68 2.90
C LYS A 57 -4.44 21.13 3.25
N GLY A 58 -3.81 21.69 4.29
CA GLY A 58 -3.99 23.09 4.71
C GLY A 58 -5.38 23.40 5.27
N ILE A 59 -6.12 22.37 5.72
CA ILE A 59 -7.48 22.51 6.26
C ILE A 59 -7.45 22.88 7.73
N ILE A 60 -6.46 22.37 8.47
CA ILE A 60 -6.22 22.73 9.86
C ILE A 60 -4.93 23.55 9.93
N SER A 61 -5.03 24.76 10.47
CA SER A 61 -3.84 25.57 10.79
C SER A 61 -3.11 24.92 11.95
N GLU A 62 -1.86 24.53 11.71
CA GLU A 62 -0.90 24.22 12.76
C GLU A 62 -0.86 25.41 13.73
N ASN A 63 -1.37 25.20 14.95
CA ASN A 63 -1.13 26.12 16.05
C ASN A 63 -1.06 25.33 17.36
N LEU A 64 0.14 24.88 17.69
CA LEU A 64 0.64 24.89 19.06
C LEU A 64 1.73 25.98 19.15
N PRO A 65 1.91 26.61 20.31
CA PRO A 65 1.97 28.04 20.48
C PRO A 65 3.40 28.55 20.32
N ALA A 66 3.64 29.36 19.28
CA ALA A 66 4.65 30.40 19.39
C ALA A 66 4.03 31.52 20.23
N GLN A 67 4.48 31.67 21.48
CA GLN A 67 4.24 32.92 22.19
C GLN A 67 5.15 34.02 21.60
N PRO A 68 4.60 35.22 21.36
CA PRO A 68 5.24 36.31 20.65
C PRO A 68 5.83 37.34 21.62
N GLU A 69 6.95 37.95 21.23
CA GLU A 69 7.40 39.30 21.57
C GLU A 69 8.44 39.58 20.46
N GLY A 70 8.40 40.59 19.60
CA GLY A 70 7.87 41.92 19.77
C GLY A 70 8.94 42.88 19.22
N SER A 71 8.48 43.85 18.42
CA SER A 71 9.16 45.11 18.00
C SER A 71 10.41 45.04 17.12
N ASP A 72 10.20 45.53 15.89
CA ASP A 72 11.05 46.53 15.22
C ASP A 72 11.90 47.36 16.19
N ASP A 73 13.19 47.49 15.90
CA ASP A 73 13.78 48.83 15.84
C ASP A 73 14.92 48.87 14.83
N SER A 74 14.89 49.93 14.04
CA SER A 74 15.89 50.27 13.04
C SER A 74 17.08 50.97 13.69
N ASP A 75 18.15 51.02 12.92
CA ASP A 75 19.19 52.05 12.89
C ASP A 75 20.58 51.77 13.47
N ALA A 76 21.49 52.33 12.67
CA ALA A 76 22.89 52.64 12.84
C ALA A 76 23.89 51.49 12.76
N GLN A 77 25.05 51.62 12.13
CA GLN A 77 25.56 52.47 11.06
C GLN A 77 26.96 51.87 10.78
N THR A 78 27.44 52.07 9.57
CA THR A 78 28.87 51.98 9.21
C THR A 78 29.74 52.93 10.04
N ASP A 79 31.04 52.62 10.16
CA ASP A 79 32.17 53.54 9.88
C ASP A 79 33.47 52.71 9.95
N ASP A 80 34.29 52.59 8.92
CA ASP A 80 35.11 53.58 8.21
C ASP A 80 36.35 54.03 9.01
N ALA A 81 37.50 54.07 8.34
CA ALA A 81 38.76 54.56 8.90
C ALA A 81 39.60 55.26 7.82
N GLN A 82 39.46 56.60 7.87
CA GLN A 82 40.38 57.70 7.58
C GLN A 82 41.43 57.59 6.46
N GLY A 83 41.69 58.65 5.69
CA GLY A 83 41.28 60.05 5.81
C GLY A 83 42.17 60.95 4.96
N GLY A 84 41.84 62.24 4.88
CA GLY A 84 42.75 63.27 4.34
C GLY A 84 42.08 64.45 3.64
N GLN A 85 41.70 65.45 4.43
CA GLN A 85 41.30 66.84 4.15
C GLN A 85 42.28 67.65 3.25
N PRO A 86 42.08 68.98 3.00
CA PRO A 86 40.86 69.81 2.83
C PRO A 86 40.98 70.80 1.64
N SER A 87 39.90 71.53 1.28
CA SER A 87 39.88 73.01 1.02
C SER A 87 38.57 73.49 0.36
N THR A 88 38.04 74.58 0.91
CA THR A 88 36.90 75.45 0.60
C THR A 88 36.96 76.17 -0.77
N PRO A 89 36.08 77.13 -1.19
CA PRO A 89 34.74 77.57 -0.70
C PRO A 89 33.68 77.86 -1.84
N THR A 90 32.45 78.26 -1.45
CA THR A 90 31.51 79.18 -2.17
C THR A 90 30.88 78.70 -3.50
N LYS A 91 29.64 78.97 -3.91
CA LYS A 91 28.59 79.98 -3.65
C LYS A 91 27.27 79.47 -4.34
N PRO A 92 26.13 80.20 -4.37
CA PRO A 92 24.79 79.64 -4.52
C PRO A 92 24.22 79.73 -5.95
N LEU A 93 23.06 79.11 -6.06
CA LEU A 93 22.02 79.20 -7.09
C LEU A 93 21.81 80.60 -7.73
N SER A 94 21.42 80.54 -9.01
CA SER A 94 20.73 81.53 -9.86
C SER A 94 21.57 82.46 -10.76
N LYS A 95 21.54 82.17 -12.07
CA LYS A 95 20.73 82.92 -13.06
C LYS A 95 20.76 82.21 -14.42
N ALA A 96 19.59 82.11 -15.05
CA ALA A 96 19.28 81.33 -16.25
C ALA A 96 20.29 81.52 -17.41
N PRO A 97 20.62 80.44 -18.14
CA PRO A 97 20.24 80.33 -19.56
C PRO A 97 20.13 78.85 -20.02
N PRO A 98 20.12 78.52 -21.33
CA PRO A 98 19.14 78.83 -22.37
C PRO A 98 18.49 77.54 -22.93
N VAL A 99 17.36 77.70 -23.63
CA VAL A 99 16.73 76.84 -24.67
C VAL A 99 17.22 75.37 -24.80
N PRO A 100 16.34 74.36 -24.71
CA PRO A 100 16.72 72.96 -24.82
C PRO A 100 17.30 72.65 -26.21
N LYS A 101 18.62 72.43 -26.26
CA LYS A 101 19.27 71.84 -27.41
C LYS A 101 18.92 70.34 -27.45
N SER A 102 18.58 69.88 -28.65
CA SER A 102 18.26 68.51 -29.02
C SER A 102 19.14 67.44 -28.36
N PRO A 103 18.67 66.17 -28.27
CA PRO A 103 19.50 65.06 -27.79
C PRO A 103 20.83 65.08 -28.53
N ARG A 104 21.96 65.14 -27.82
CA ARG A 104 23.26 64.99 -28.46
C ARG A 104 23.33 63.58 -29.04
N PRO A 105 23.85 63.40 -30.27
CA PRO A 105 24.05 62.06 -30.81
C PRO A 105 24.99 61.32 -29.87
N ILE A 106 24.61 60.11 -29.46
CA ILE A 106 25.52 59.16 -28.82
C ILE A 106 26.70 59.04 -29.78
N SER A 107 27.93 59.23 -29.30
CA SER A 107 29.09 59.06 -30.18
C SER A 107 29.06 57.63 -30.72
N ASN A 108 29.19 57.44 -32.05
CA ASN A 108 29.03 56.12 -32.69
C ASN A 108 29.86 55.02 -32.03
N ILE A 109 30.96 55.37 -31.37
CA ILE A 109 31.85 54.48 -30.61
C ILE A 109 31.16 53.91 -29.36
N GLN A 110 30.42 54.74 -28.62
CA GLN A 110 29.75 54.38 -27.38
C GLN A 110 28.50 53.52 -27.66
N GLU A 111 27.81 53.78 -28.76
CA GLU A 111 26.70 52.94 -29.24
C GLU A 111 27.21 51.56 -29.68
N LEU A 112 28.39 51.50 -30.31
CA LEU A 112 29.04 50.24 -30.71
C LEU A 112 29.51 49.41 -29.52
N GLN A 113 30.00 50.06 -28.45
CA GLN A 113 30.38 49.41 -27.20
C GLN A 113 29.16 48.80 -26.51
N LEU A 114 28.07 49.57 -26.36
CA LEU A 114 26.84 49.08 -25.76
C LEU A 114 26.24 47.88 -26.53
N ARG A 115 26.29 47.91 -27.87
CA ARG A 115 25.84 46.78 -28.70
C ARG A 115 26.67 45.52 -28.45
N LYS A 116 28.00 45.65 -28.34
CA LYS A 116 28.89 44.52 -28.01
C LYS A 116 28.62 43.95 -26.62
N ASP A 117 28.44 44.82 -25.63
CA ASP A 117 28.15 44.39 -24.25
C ASP A 117 26.79 43.66 -24.15
N LEU A 118 25.79 44.12 -24.92
CA LEU A 118 24.49 43.45 -25.01
C LEU A 118 24.60 42.09 -25.72
N GLU A 119 25.34 42.01 -26.82
CA GLU A 119 25.59 40.75 -27.55
C GLU A 119 26.35 39.74 -26.68
N GLU A 120 27.32 40.19 -25.87
CA GLU A 120 28.04 39.35 -24.91
C GLU A 120 27.13 38.85 -23.78
N LEU A 121 26.25 39.71 -23.26
CA LEU A 121 25.25 39.31 -22.26
C LEU A 121 24.23 38.33 -22.83
N GLU A 122 23.80 38.51 -24.08
CA GLU A 122 22.89 37.60 -24.78
C GLU A 122 23.55 36.22 -24.96
N LEU A 123 24.79 36.18 -25.47
CA LEU A 123 25.55 34.95 -25.61
C LEU A 123 25.71 34.23 -24.27
N ARG A 124 26.09 34.98 -23.21
CA ARG A 124 26.23 34.40 -21.86
C ARG A 124 24.92 33.85 -21.31
N ARG A 125 23.79 34.49 -21.62
CA ARG A 125 22.47 34.02 -21.24
C ARG A 125 22.10 32.73 -21.98
N GLU A 126 22.41 32.65 -23.27
CA GLU A 126 22.19 31.46 -24.09
C GLU A 126 23.06 30.29 -23.62
N GLU A 127 24.33 30.52 -23.31
CA GLU A 127 25.22 29.51 -22.75
C GLU A 127 24.70 28.95 -21.42
N LEU A 128 24.24 29.83 -20.52
CA LEU A 128 23.62 29.41 -19.26
C LEU A 128 22.32 28.65 -19.47
N ALA A 129 21.49 29.08 -20.43
CA ALA A 129 20.25 28.39 -20.77
C ALA A 129 20.53 26.99 -21.34
N PHE A 130 21.49 26.89 -22.25
CA PHE A 130 21.95 25.62 -22.82
C PHE A 130 22.53 24.71 -21.75
N HIS A 131 23.37 25.23 -20.85
CA HIS A 131 23.93 24.46 -19.75
C HIS A 131 22.83 23.95 -18.79
N ARG A 132 21.84 24.79 -18.47
CA ARG A 132 20.69 24.40 -17.66
C ARG A 132 19.86 23.31 -18.34
N GLU A 133 19.62 23.44 -19.65
CA GLU A 133 18.88 22.44 -20.42
C GLU A 133 19.63 21.11 -20.46
N LEU A 134 20.93 21.14 -20.73
CA LEU A 134 21.78 19.95 -20.69
C LEU A 134 21.74 19.27 -19.33
N LYS A 135 21.83 20.05 -18.24
CA LYS A 135 21.76 19.53 -16.86
C LYS A 135 20.42 18.86 -16.57
N LEU A 136 19.32 19.46 -17.03
CA LEU A 136 17.99 18.86 -16.90
C LEU A 136 17.87 17.57 -17.70
N GLN A 137 18.45 17.53 -18.90
CA GLN A 137 18.43 16.34 -19.74
C GLN A 137 19.26 15.20 -19.12
N GLU A 138 20.42 15.51 -18.56
CA GLU A 138 21.27 14.57 -17.83
C GLU A 138 20.53 13.98 -16.61
N LEU A 139 19.88 14.83 -15.80
CA LEU A 139 19.08 14.37 -14.65
C LEU A 139 17.90 13.49 -15.08
N LYS A 140 17.22 13.81 -16.19
CA LYS A 140 16.14 12.98 -16.73
C LYS A 140 16.64 11.60 -17.17
N VAL A 141 17.80 11.54 -17.81
CA VAL A 141 18.42 10.26 -18.21
C VAL A 141 18.80 9.46 -16.97
N GLN A 142 19.45 10.08 -15.98
CA GLN A 142 19.80 9.43 -14.72
C GLN A 142 18.57 8.89 -13.98
N ALA A 143 17.49 9.66 -13.90
CA ALA A 143 16.25 9.22 -13.26
C ALA A 143 15.67 7.98 -13.99
N ARG A 144 15.66 7.99 -15.32
CA ARG A 144 15.19 6.85 -16.13
C ARG A 144 16.09 5.62 -15.96
N GLU A 145 17.40 5.81 -15.89
CA GLU A 145 18.36 4.74 -15.61
C GLU A 145 18.16 4.15 -14.22
N GLN A 146 17.93 4.99 -13.20
CA GLN A 146 17.61 4.54 -11.85
C GLN A 146 16.29 3.77 -11.79
N GLU A 147 15.25 4.23 -12.49
CA GLU A 147 13.98 3.52 -12.59
C GLU A 147 14.15 2.14 -13.24
N LEU A 148 14.89 2.07 -14.35
CA LEU A 148 15.18 0.79 -15.02
C LEU A 148 16.03 -0.13 -14.15
N ALA A 149 17.04 0.40 -13.47
CA ALA A 149 17.87 -0.36 -12.55
C ALA A 149 17.03 -0.93 -11.39
N SER A 150 16.16 -0.12 -10.80
CA SER A 150 15.22 -0.56 -9.75
C SER A 150 14.25 -1.63 -10.27
N GLN A 151 13.70 -1.45 -11.47
CA GLN A 151 12.82 -2.45 -12.09
C GLN A 151 13.54 -3.78 -12.33
N LEU A 152 14.78 -3.74 -12.83
CA LEU A 152 15.60 -4.92 -13.04
C LEU A 152 15.94 -5.62 -11.73
N GLU A 153 16.25 -4.86 -10.67
CA GLU A 153 16.52 -5.40 -9.34
C GLU A 153 15.30 -6.07 -8.74
N ILE A 154 14.11 -5.43 -8.83
CA ILE A 154 12.84 -6.03 -8.41
C ILE A 154 12.57 -7.31 -9.20
N ALA A 155 12.73 -7.29 -10.52
CA ALA A 155 12.52 -8.47 -11.37
C ALA A 155 13.48 -9.61 -11.01
N LYS A 156 14.75 -9.28 -10.69
CA LYS A 156 15.74 -10.25 -10.24
C LYS A 156 15.36 -10.87 -8.90
N LEU A 157 14.97 -10.06 -7.91
CA LEU A 157 14.51 -10.53 -6.59
C LEU A 157 13.25 -11.39 -6.70
N GLN A 158 12.31 -11.06 -7.59
CA GLN A 158 11.14 -11.89 -7.85
C GLN A 158 11.52 -13.27 -8.44
N LEU A 159 12.51 -13.30 -9.33
CA LEU A 159 13.01 -14.56 -9.90
C LEU A 159 13.81 -15.38 -8.88
N GLU A 160 14.61 -14.75 -8.03
CA GLU A 160 15.35 -15.41 -6.94
C GLU A 160 14.40 -15.96 -5.88
N ALA A 161 13.39 -15.19 -5.46
CA ALA A 161 12.33 -15.67 -4.57
C ALA A 161 11.58 -16.88 -5.15
N LYS A 162 11.44 -16.94 -6.49
CA LYS A 162 10.86 -18.09 -7.20
C LYS A 162 11.81 -19.30 -7.28
N LYS A 163 13.13 -19.10 -7.12
CA LYS A 163 14.15 -20.16 -7.11
C LYS A 163 14.39 -20.73 -5.72
N ASP A 164 14.31 -19.92 -4.67
CA ASP A 164 14.66 -20.30 -3.30
C ASP A 164 13.52 -20.90 -2.46
N GLY A 165 12.36 -21.17 -3.08
CA GLY A 165 11.38 -22.08 -2.46
C GLY A 165 10.72 -21.54 -1.20
N VAL A 166 10.37 -20.26 -1.15
CA VAL A 166 9.14 -19.85 -0.46
C VAL A 166 8.07 -19.68 -1.53
N ASP A 167 7.65 -20.83 -2.05
CA ASP A 167 6.25 -21.00 -2.41
C ASP A 167 5.45 -20.63 -1.15
N ILE A 168 5.05 -19.36 -0.98
CA ILE A 168 3.62 -19.13 -0.81
C ILE A 168 3.15 -19.32 -2.23
N PRO A 169 2.79 -20.55 -2.62
CA PRO A 169 2.23 -20.66 -3.92
C PRO A 169 0.97 -19.82 -3.79
N LEU A 170 0.83 -18.81 -4.63
CA LEU A 170 -0.49 -18.54 -5.17
C LEU A 170 -0.84 -19.81 -5.96
N ARG A 171 -1.05 -20.94 -5.25
CA ARG A 171 -1.77 -22.09 -5.73
C ARG A 171 -3.01 -21.46 -6.34
N PRO A 172 -3.47 -21.87 -7.53
CA PRO A 172 -4.80 -21.46 -7.97
C PRO A 172 -5.69 -21.71 -6.76
N SER A 173 -6.18 -20.62 -6.14
CA SER A 173 -6.58 -20.69 -4.73
C SER A 173 -7.63 -21.77 -4.67
N PHE A 174 -7.28 -22.91 -4.07
CA PHE A 174 -8.21 -24.02 -4.07
C PHE A 174 -9.28 -23.61 -3.08
N ASP A 175 -10.32 -22.99 -3.61
CA ASP A 175 -11.40 -22.45 -2.81
C ASP A 175 -12.21 -23.64 -2.32
N VAL A 176 -11.81 -24.13 -1.15
CA VAL A 176 -12.46 -25.26 -0.47
C VAL A 176 -13.97 -25.00 -0.40
N ALA A 177 -14.39 -23.77 -0.13
CA ALA A 177 -15.81 -23.41 0.01
C ALA A 177 -16.62 -23.64 -1.28
N ARG A 178 -16.03 -23.39 -2.45
CA ARG A 178 -16.69 -23.67 -3.74
C ARG A 178 -16.77 -25.17 -4.03
N HIS A 179 -15.74 -25.92 -3.65
CA HIS A 179 -15.64 -27.34 -3.97
C HIS A 179 -16.43 -28.23 -3.00
N ILE A 180 -16.72 -27.77 -1.77
CA ILE A 180 -17.57 -28.52 -0.80
C ILE A 180 -18.90 -28.94 -1.44
N LYS A 181 -19.54 -28.09 -2.26
CA LYS A 181 -20.83 -28.42 -2.91
C LYS A 181 -20.73 -29.57 -3.92
N LEU A 182 -19.54 -29.84 -4.43
CA LEU A 182 -19.26 -30.91 -5.39
C LEU A 182 -18.84 -32.21 -4.70
N VAL A 183 -18.62 -32.18 -3.38
CA VAL A 183 -18.30 -33.37 -2.62
C VAL A 183 -19.57 -34.22 -2.47
N PRO A 184 -19.52 -35.52 -2.84
CA PRO A 184 -20.65 -36.42 -2.62
C PRO A 184 -21.09 -36.42 -1.15
N GLN A 185 -22.38 -36.60 -0.91
CA GLN A 185 -22.87 -36.71 0.47
C GLN A 185 -22.37 -38.00 1.13
N PHE A 186 -21.99 -37.90 2.41
CA PHE A 186 -21.54 -39.04 3.18
C PHE A 186 -22.71 -39.98 3.50
N VAL A 187 -22.54 -41.27 3.19
CA VAL A 187 -23.54 -42.32 3.44
C VAL A 187 -22.96 -43.36 4.42
N GLU A 188 -23.42 -43.33 5.67
CA GLU A 188 -22.93 -44.23 6.73
C GLU A 188 -23.15 -45.72 6.45
N LYS A 189 -24.13 -46.08 5.60
CA LYS A 189 -24.47 -47.47 5.30
C LYS A 189 -23.39 -48.18 4.47
N ASP A 190 -22.66 -47.45 3.64
CA ASP A 190 -21.68 -47.99 2.68
C ASP A 190 -20.43 -47.09 2.63
N VAL A 191 -19.73 -46.98 3.76
CA VAL A 191 -18.54 -46.11 3.92
C VAL A 191 -17.43 -46.47 2.92
N ASP A 192 -17.21 -47.76 2.64
CA ASP A 192 -16.22 -48.23 1.66
C ASP A 192 -16.50 -47.67 0.25
N ARG A 193 -17.76 -47.73 -0.18
CA ARG A 193 -18.18 -47.26 -1.50
C ARG A 193 -18.10 -45.74 -1.60
N TYR A 194 -18.38 -45.05 -0.50
CA TYR A 194 -18.28 -43.59 -0.44
C TYR A 194 -16.84 -43.12 -0.71
N PHE A 195 -15.82 -43.70 -0.06
CA PHE A 195 -14.43 -43.28 -0.27
C PHE A 195 -13.97 -43.50 -1.71
N ILE A 196 -14.36 -44.62 -2.34
CA ILE A 196 -14.07 -44.87 -3.76
C ILE A 196 -14.72 -43.79 -4.65
N HIS A 197 -15.95 -43.39 -4.34
CA HIS A 197 -16.64 -42.36 -5.10
C HIS A 197 -16.00 -40.98 -4.91
N PHE A 198 -15.66 -40.62 -3.67
CA PHE A 198 -14.94 -39.41 -3.32
C PHE A 198 -13.60 -39.32 -4.07
N GLU A 199 -12.79 -40.38 -4.05
CA GLU A 199 -11.48 -40.42 -4.73
C GLU A 199 -11.62 -40.24 -6.24
N ARG A 200 -12.63 -40.84 -6.85
CA ARG A 200 -12.91 -40.65 -8.29
C ARG A 200 -13.27 -39.21 -8.61
N VAL A 201 -14.13 -38.57 -7.81
CA VAL A 201 -14.49 -37.16 -7.98
C VAL A 201 -13.29 -36.25 -7.77
N ALA A 202 -12.53 -36.47 -6.69
CA ALA A 202 -11.35 -35.69 -6.36
C ALA A 202 -10.27 -35.80 -7.45
N THR A 203 -10.06 -37.00 -8.00
CA THR A 203 -9.11 -37.22 -9.09
C THR A 203 -9.61 -36.58 -10.39
N SER A 204 -10.90 -36.74 -10.72
CA SER A 204 -11.50 -36.16 -11.93
C SER A 204 -11.46 -34.63 -11.94
N LEU A 205 -11.61 -34.00 -10.78
CA LEU A 205 -11.56 -32.54 -10.61
C LEU A 205 -10.17 -32.03 -10.25
N SER A 206 -9.16 -32.91 -10.27
CA SER A 206 -7.75 -32.58 -9.93
C SER A 206 -7.60 -31.85 -8.59
N TRP A 207 -8.38 -32.25 -7.59
CA TRP A 207 -8.30 -31.68 -6.25
C TRP A 207 -6.94 -31.99 -5.63
N PRO A 208 -6.28 -31.00 -5.01
CA PRO A 208 -4.97 -31.23 -4.44
C PRO A 208 -5.08 -32.05 -3.15
N ARG A 209 -4.15 -32.99 -2.95
CA ARG A 209 -4.22 -33.99 -1.87
C ARG A 209 -4.32 -33.40 -0.46
N TYR A 210 -3.68 -32.25 -0.22
CA TYR A 210 -3.75 -31.53 1.05
C TYR A 210 -5.15 -31.01 1.40
N ALA A 211 -6.03 -30.80 0.40
CA ALA A 211 -7.38 -30.30 0.61
C ALA A 211 -8.40 -31.42 0.84
N TRP A 212 -8.04 -32.69 0.58
CA TRP A 212 -8.96 -33.82 0.70
C TRP A 212 -9.49 -34.01 2.13
N PRO A 213 -8.65 -33.96 3.19
CA PRO A 213 -9.16 -34.09 4.56
C PRO A 213 -10.09 -32.94 4.95
N LEU A 214 -9.79 -31.71 4.50
CA LEU A 214 -10.64 -30.54 4.75
C LEU A 214 -12.01 -30.69 4.09
N LEU A 215 -12.05 -31.11 2.82
CA LEU A 215 -13.30 -31.38 2.10
C LEU A 215 -14.09 -32.50 2.76
N LEU A 216 -13.39 -33.54 3.22
CA LEU A 216 -14.00 -34.68 3.89
C LEU A 216 -14.64 -34.24 5.22
N GLN A 217 -13.93 -33.48 6.06
CA GLN A 217 -14.47 -32.94 7.32
C GLN A 217 -15.81 -32.21 7.15
N CYS A 218 -16.00 -31.50 6.04
CA CYS A 218 -17.23 -30.74 5.78
C CYS A 218 -18.45 -31.62 5.45
N VAL A 219 -18.25 -32.87 5.03
CA VAL A 219 -19.33 -33.77 4.61
C VAL A 219 -19.52 -34.97 5.54
N LEU A 220 -18.54 -35.26 6.40
CA LEU A 220 -18.67 -36.31 7.42
C LEU A 220 -19.77 -35.95 8.42
N VAL A 221 -20.61 -36.93 8.73
CA VAL A 221 -21.67 -36.83 9.74
C VAL A 221 -21.60 -38.01 10.70
N GLY A 222 -22.26 -37.88 11.86
CA GLY A 222 -22.46 -38.97 12.80
C GLY A 222 -21.15 -39.54 13.35
N ARG A 223 -20.99 -40.87 13.27
CA ARG A 223 -19.87 -41.58 13.89
C ARG A 223 -18.52 -41.24 13.22
N ALA A 224 -18.51 -40.92 11.93
CA ALA A 224 -17.29 -40.59 11.18
C ALA A 224 -16.75 -39.23 11.60
N GLN A 225 -17.65 -38.27 11.86
CA GLN A 225 -17.28 -36.96 12.37
C GLN A 225 -16.65 -37.06 13.77
N GLN A 226 -17.21 -37.92 14.63
CA GLN A 226 -16.65 -38.17 15.97
C GLN A 226 -15.23 -38.76 15.89
N VAL A 227 -15.03 -39.74 15.02
CA VAL A 227 -13.71 -40.35 14.78
C VAL A 227 -12.73 -39.31 14.26
N TYR A 228 -13.13 -38.50 13.28
CA TYR A 228 -12.30 -37.42 12.76
C TYR A 228 -11.91 -36.42 13.87
N SER A 229 -12.85 -36.01 14.72
CA SER A 229 -12.58 -35.09 15.84
C SER A 229 -11.69 -35.66 16.94
N SER A 230 -11.56 -37.00 17.01
CA SER A 230 -10.67 -37.68 17.96
C SER A 230 -9.23 -37.81 17.48
N LEU A 231 -8.97 -37.55 16.20
CA LEU A 231 -7.62 -37.56 15.62
C LEU A 231 -6.87 -36.28 16.02
N SER A 232 -5.54 -36.38 16.15
CA SER A 232 -4.69 -35.21 16.34
C SER A 232 -4.63 -34.36 15.07
N VAL A 233 -4.19 -33.10 15.20
CA VAL A 233 -4.10 -32.16 14.07
C VAL A 233 -3.27 -32.75 12.92
N ASP A 234 -2.12 -33.36 13.22
CA ASP A 234 -1.25 -33.97 12.22
C ASP A 234 -1.92 -35.16 11.50
N GLN A 235 -2.66 -35.99 12.26
CA GLN A 235 -3.37 -37.14 11.70
C GLN A 235 -4.59 -36.72 10.88
N SER A 236 -5.27 -35.64 11.29
CA SER A 236 -6.41 -35.06 10.55
C SER A 236 -5.99 -34.38 9.24
N ALA A 237 -4.72 -33.98 9.12
CA ALA A 237 -4.16 -33.40 7.89
C ALA A 237 -3.75 -34.46 6.85
N ASP A 238 -3.68 -35.74 7.23
CA ASP A 238 -3.38 -36.84 6.32
C ASP A 238 -4.65 -37.60 5.91
N TYR A 239 -4.90 -37.66 4.60
CA TYR A 239 -6.07 -38.34 4.05
C TYR A 239 -6.03 -39.85 4.30
N GLU A 240 -4.88 -40.50 4.15
CA GLU A 240 -4.79 -41.96 4.32
C GLU A 240 -5.01 -42.36 5.77
N GLY A 241 -4.43 -41.61 6.72
CA GLY A 241 -4.69 -41.75 8.15
C GLY A 241 -6.17 -41.61 8.50
N VAL A 242 -6.82 -40.55 8.02
CA VAL A 242 -8.25 -40.28 8.25
C VAL A 242 -9.13 -41.38 7.65
N LYS A 243 -8.92 -41.74 6.38
CA LYS A 243 -9.66 -42.82 5.70
C LYS A 243 -9.55 -44.11 6.49
N GLY A 244 -8.34 -44.51 6.87
CA GLY A 244 -8.12 -45.73 7.65
C GLY A 244 -8.79 -45.69 9.03
N ALA A 245 -8.76 -44.55 9.73
CA ALA A 245 -9.42 -44.42 11.02
C ALA A 245 -10.95 -44.53 10.93
N ILE A 246 -11.56 -43.88 9.93
CA ILE A 246 -13.00 -43.94 9.69
C ILE A 246 -13.40 -45.35 9.26
N LEU A 247 -12.67 -45.97 8.33
CA LEU A 247 -12.92 -47.35 7.93
C LEU A 247 -12.86 -48.29 9.13
N ARG A 248 -11.82 -48.24 9.97
CA ARG A 248 -11.76 -49.05 11.20
C ARG A 248 -12.91 -48.84 12.17
N ALA A 249 -13.49 -47.64 12.22
CA ALA A 249 -14.63 -47.34 13.09
C ALA A 249 -15.97 -47.87 12.54
N TYR A 250 -16.10 -48.03 11.23
CA TYR A 250 -17.31 -48.47 10.52
C TYR A 250 -17.25 -49.90 9.99
N GLU A 251 -16.05 -50.44 9.79
CA GLU A 251 -15.77 -51.86 9.77
C GLU A 251 -16.24 -52.40 11.11
N LEU A 252 -17.53 -52.76 11.11
CA LEU A 252 -18.19 -53.61 12.09
C LEU A 252 -17.10 -54.43 12.78
N VAL A 253 -16.89 -54.17 14.09
CA VAL A 253 -16.10 -55.02 15.00
C VAL A 253 -16.05 -56.39 14.37
N PRO A 254 -14.90 -57.01 14.06
CA PRO A 254 -14.82 -58.25 13.27
C PRO A 254 -15.87 -59.31 13.66
N GLU A 255 -16.30 -59.27 14.92
CA GLU A 255 -17.49 -59.89 15.46
C GLU A 255 -18.81 -59.73 14.69
N ALA A 256 -19.22 -58.57 14.19
CA ALA A 256 -20.49 -58.39 13.49
C ALA A 256 -20.45 -58.90 12.04
N TYR A 257 -19.30 -58.90 11.37
CA TYR A 257 -19.08 -59.71 10.16
C TYR A 257 -19.12 -61.20 10.48
N ARG A 258 -18.47 -61.66 11.56
CA ARG A 258 -18.55 -63.06 12.03
C ARG A 258 -19.98 -63.47 12.40
N GLN A 259 -20.75 -62.60 13.05
CA GLN A 259 -22.14 -62.85 13.42
C GLN A 259 -23.04 -62.86 12.18
N ARG A 260 -22.83 -61.96 11.20
CA ARG A 260 -23.54 -62.00 9.92
C ARG A 260 -23.26 -63.27 9.15
N PHE A 261 -22.00 -63.70 9.06
CA PHE A 261 -21.64 -64.98 8.44
C PHE A 261 -22.29 -66.17 9.19
N ARG A 262 -22.24 -66.17 10.53
CA ARG A 262 -22.90 -67.21 11.36
C ARG A 262 -24.41 -67.23 11.23
N ARG A 263 -25.04 -66.08 10.99
CA ARG A 263 -26.50 -65.93 10.79
C ARG A 263 -26.91 -66.09 9.33
N TYR A 264 -25.97 -66.10 8.40
CA TYR A 264 -26.24 -66.30 6.98
C TYR A 264 -26.58 -67.77 6.75
N ARG A 265 -27.86 -68.06 6.51
CA ARG A 265 -28.31 -69.37 6.06
C ARG A 265 -28.53 -69.35 4.57
N LYS A 266 -27.97 -70.35 3.88
CA LYS A 266 -28.18 -70.57 2.45
C LYS A 266 -29.67 -70.69 2.19
N THR A 267 -30.20 -69.81 1.37
CA THR A 267 -31.59 -69.89 0.91
C THR A 267 -31.66 -70.93 -0.22
N ASP A 268 -32.70 -71.74 -0.28
CA ASP A 268 -32.84 -72.90 -1.21
C ASP A 268 -32.71 -72.57 -2.71
N ARG A 269 -32.64 -71.29 -3.08
CA ARG A 269 -32.51 -70.80 -4.47
C ARG A 269 -31.08 -70.42 -4.88
N GLN A 270 -30.06 -70.63 -4.03
CA GLN A 270 -28.67 -70.36 -4.39
C GLN A 270 -27.96 -71.64 -4.90
N THR A 271 -27.78 -71.74 -6.21
CA THR A 271 -26.91 -72.75 -6.83
C THR A 271 -25.44 -72.36 -6.66
N PHE A 272 -24.61 -73.29 -6.22
CA PHE A 272 -23.15 -73.13 -6.22
C PHE A 272 -22.68 -73.11 -7.69
N ARG A 273 -21.91 -72.09 -8.07
CA ARG A 273 -21.24 -72.04 -9.36
C ARG A 273 -19.76 -71.77 -9.13
#